data_AF-A0A1F0TPE5-F1
#
_entry.id   AF-A0A1F0TPE5-F1
#
_cell.length_a   1.000
_cell.length_b   1.000
_cell.length_c   1.000
_cell.angle_alpha   90.00
_cell.angle_beta   90.00
_cell.angle_gamma   90.00
#
_symmetry.space_group_name_H-M   'P 1'
#
loop_
_entity.id
_entity.type
_entity.pdbx_description
1 polymer ?
#
loop_
_entity_poly.entity_id
_entity_poly.type
_entity_poly.pdbx_seq_one_letter_code
_entity_poly.pdbx_strand_id
1 'polypeptide(L)'
;MKKKVGFKLRSICGEQVIVAEGKENIDFSKIISMNETSAYLWETVEGKEFTADTLAKLLTEQYDVQYNVAFNDCLELIVKWEEAGIIEQ
;
A
#
# COMPACT_ATOMS: atom_id res chain seq x y z
N MET A 1 -5.32 2.49 -11.03
CA MET A 1 -5.02 2.75 -9.62
C MET A 1 -3.58 3.19 -9.47
N LYS A 2 -3.36 4.24 -8.67
CA LYS A 2 -2.06 4.82 -8.39
C LYS A 2 -2.00 5.34 -6.95
N LYS A 3 -0.81 5.38 -6.37
CA LYS A 3 -0.55 6.05 -5.08
C LYS A 3 -0.81 7.55 -5.20
N LYS A 4 -1.58 8.13 -4.28
CA LYS A 4 -1.75 9.58 -4.20
C LYS A 4 -0.45 10.25 -3.79
N VAL A 5 -0.23 11.45 -4.31
CA VAL A 5 0.91 12.28 -3.91
C VAL A 5 0.72 12.76 -2.47
N GLY A 6 1.81 12.85 -1.72
CA GLY A 6 1.79 13.32 -0.34
C GLY A 6 1.54 12.24 0.70
N PHE A 7 1.66 10.95 0.35
CA PHE A 7 1.74 9.85 1.32
C PHE A 7 3.11 9.19 1.24
N LYS A 8 3.82 9.12 2.37
CA LYS A 8 5.13 8.46 2.43
C LYS A 8 5.16 7.38 3.48
N LEU A 9 5.85 6.29 3.14
CA LEU A 9 6.20 5.25 4.08
C LEU A 9 7.39 5.71 4.93
N ARG A 10 7.27 5.58 6.24
CA ARG A 10 8.33 5.85 7.21
C ARG A 10 8.45 4.65 8.14
N SER A 11 9.68 4.32 8.51
CA SER A 11 9.95 3.35 9.58
C SER A 11 10.10 4.10 10.90
N ILE A 12 9.26 3.76 11.89
CA ILE A 12 9.29 4.32 13.24
C ILE A 12 9.31 3.15 14.23
N CYS A 13 10.36 3.06 15.06
CA CYS A 13 10.50 1.99 16.06
C CYS A 13 10.41 0.54 15.51
N GLY A 14 10.75 0.33 14.23
CA GLY A 14 10.63 -0.98 13.58
C GLY A 14 9.26 -1.24 12.94
N GLU A 15 8.30 -0.33 13.10
CA GLU A 15 7.00 -0.38 12.43
C GLU A 15 7.03 0.44 11.14
N GLN A 16 6.34 -0.05 10.11
CA GLN A 16 6.19 0.64 8.83
C GLN A 16 4.88 1.43 8.86
N VAL A 17 4.94 2.75 8.73
CA VAL A 17 3.77 3.64 8.80
C VAL A 17 3.67 4.56 7.59
N ILE A 18 2.46 4.70 7.05
CA ILE A 18 2.16 5.74 6.06
C ILE A 18 1.79 7.02 6.78
N VAL A 19 2.49 8.10 6.40
CA VAL A 19 2.25 9.45 6.91
C VAL A 19 1.87 10.36 5.74
N ALA A 20 0.81 11.14 5.92
CA ALA A 20 0.46 12.21 5.01
C ALA A 20 1.44 13.40 5.19
N GLU A 21 2.14 13.80 4.13
CA GLU A 21 3.04 14.94 4.07
C GLU A 21 2.57 15.93 2.99
N GLY A 22 2.35 17.20 3.35
CA GLY A 22 2.07 18.27 2.38
C GLY A 22 1.06 19.30 2.89
N LYS A 23 1.07 20.50 2.30
CA LYS A 23 0.12 21.59 2.64
C LYS A 23 -1.34 21.26 2.31
N GLU A 24 -1.57 20.34 1.38
CA GLU A 24 -2.91 19.94 0.91
C GLU A 24 -3.56 18.85 1.78
N ASN A 25 -2.79 18.15 2.62
CA ASN A 25 -3.28 17.14 3.55
C ASN A 25 -3.22 17.68 4.98
N ILE A 26 -4.20 18.50 5.35
CA ILE A 26 -4.30 19.17 6.67
C ILE A 26 -4.56 18.18 7.82
N ASP A 27 -4.92 16.93 7.50
CA ASP A 27 -5.25 15.90 8.49
C ASP A 27 -4.09 14.91 8.71
N PHE A 28 -3.09 15.38 9.46
CA PHE A 28 -1.93 14.58 9.91
C PHE A 28 -2.32 13.44 10.89
N SER A 29 -3.61 13.27 11.19
CA SER A 29 -4.10 12.20 12.06
C SER A 29 -4.21 10.84 11.37
N LYS A 30 -4.17 10.79 10.04
CA LYS A 30 -4.24 9.55 9.28
C LYS A 30 -2.88 8.85 9.23
N ILE A 31 -2.53 8.19 10.32
CA ILE A 31 -1.43 7.24 10.40
C ILE A 31 -2.00 5.86 10.06
N ILE A 32 -1.41 5.20 9.05
CA ILE A 32 -1.79 3.84 8.68
C ILE A 32 -0.59 2.96 8.95
N SER A 33 -0.72 2.03 9.89
CA SER A 33 0.29 1.01 10.12
C SER A 33 0.24 -0.04 9.02
N MET A 34 1.39 -0.35 8.46
CA MET A 34 1.60 -1.39 7.47
C MET A 34 2.37 -2.54 8.12
N ASN A 35 1.94 -3.77 7.82
CA ASN A 35 2.79 -4.93 8.03
C ASN A 35 3.88 -4.98 6.94
N GLU A 36 4.87 -5.86 7.11
CA GLU A 36 6.00 -5.97 6.17
C GLU A 36 5.54 -6.24 4.73
N THR A 37 4.54 -7.11 4.54
CA THR A 37 4.00 -7.45 3.23
C THR A 37 3.35 -6.26 2.52
N SER A 38 2.51 -5.49 3.21
CA SER A 38 1.83 -4.32 2.62
C SER A 38 2.80 -3.18 2.35
N ALA A 39 3.79 -2.98 3.21
CA ALA A 39 4.85 -2.01 2.99
C ALA A 39 5.71 -2.36 1.77
N TYR A 40 6.11 -3.63 1.62
CA TYR A 40 6.84 -4.12 0.44
C TYR A 40 6.07 -3.83 -0.86
N LEU A 41 4.76 -4.13 -0.88
CA LEU A 41 3.91 -3.84 -2.03
C LEU A 41 3.85 -2.33 -2.31
N TRP A 42 3.66 -1.52 -1.27
CA TRP A 42 3.56 -0.06 -1.38
C TRP A 42 4.83 0.60 -1.95
N GLU A 43 6.00 0.12 -1.54
CA GLU A 43 7.29 0.57 -2.08
C GLU A 43 7.45 0.13 -3.54
N THR A 44 7.09 -1.12 -3.86
CA THR A 44 7.29 -1.69 -5.20
C THR A 44 6.46 -0.99 -6.29
N VAL A 45 5.26 -0.53 -5.94
CA VAL A 45 4.37 0.19 -6.86
C VAL A 45 4.58 1.71 -6.86
N GLU A 46 5.63 2.21 -6.19
CA GLU A 46 5.94 3.63 -6.18
C GLU A 46 6.21 4.18 -7.59
N GLY A 47 5.51 5.27 -7.93
CA GLY A 47 5.63 5.93 -9.23
C GLY A 47 4.99 5.17 -10.40
N LYS A 48 4.30 4.05 -10.14
CA LYS A 48 3.68 3.21 -11.17
C LYS A 48 2.18 3.05 -10.93
N GLU A 49 1.44 2.78 -11.99
CA GLU A 49 0.08 2.26 -11.88
C GLU A 49 0.13 0.78 -11.56
N PHE A 50 -0.86 0.30 -10.81
CA PHE A 50 -0.94 -1.09 -10.41
C PHE A 50 -2.38 -1.59 -10.40
N THR A 51 -2.51 -2.92 -10.39
CA THR A 51 -3.78 -3.65 -10.29
C THR A 51 -3.67 -4.73 -9.22
N ALA A 52 -4.80 -5.30 -8.79
CA ALA A 52 -4.80 -6.45 -7.89
C ALA A 52 -3.96 -7.61 -8.45
N ASP A 53 -4.01 -7.86 -9.76
CA ASP A 53 -3.19 -8.86 -10.45
C ASP A 53 -1.69 -8.54 -10.35
N THR A 54 -1.31 -7.26 -10.51
CA THR A 54 0.09 -6.82 -10.36
C THR A 54 0.59 -7.08 -8.94
N LEU A 55 -0.19 -6.70 -7.93
CA LEU A 55 0.16 -6.91 -6.53
C LEU A 55 0.25 -8.41 -6.18
N ALA A 56 -0.70 -9.21 -6.67
CA ALA A 56 -0.71 -10.65 -6.45
C ALA A 56 0.53 -11.33 -7.04
N LYS A 57 0.94 -10.94 -8.24
CA LYS A 57 2.18 -11.44 -8.86
C LYS A 57 3.41 -11.11 -8.02
N LEU A 58 3.53 -9.87 -7.56
CA LEU A 58 4.62 -9.44 -6.68
C LEU A 58 4.66 -10.27 -5.39
N LEU A 59 3.51 -10.58 -4.80
CA LEU A 59 3.45 -11.46 -3.63
C LEU A 59 3.88 -12.88 -3.94
N THR A 60 3.45 -13.46 -5.05
CA THR A 60 3.86 -14.82 -5.44
C THR A 60 5.32 -14.93 -5.86
N GLU A 61 5.94 -13.82 -6.30
CA GLU A 61 7.36 -13.76 -6.62
C GLU A 61 8.22 -13.66 -5.35
N GLN A 62 7.74 -12.91 -4.35
CA GLN A 62 8.48 -12.66 -3.11
C GLN A 62 8.23 -13.72 -2.03
N TYR A 63 7.04 -14.33 -2.02
CA TYR A 63 6.59 -15.28 -1.03
C TYR A 63 6.03 -16.54 -1.70
N ASP A 64 6.24 -17.70 -1.07
CA ASP A 64 5.66 -18.96 -1.54
C ASP A 64 4.18 -19.06 -1.14
N VAL A 65 3.34 -18.30 -1.84
CA VAL A 65 1.89 -18.22 -1.64
C VAL A 65 1.16 -18.55 -2.93
N GLN A 66 -0.02 -19.16 -2.83
CA GLN A 66 -0.83 -19.43 -4.01
C GLN A 66 -1.41 -18.12 -4.58
N TYR A 67 -1.37 -18.00 -5.91
CA TYR A 67 -1.85 -16.81 -6.62
C TYR A 67 -3.29 -16.42 -6.25
N ASN A 68 -4.20 -17.39 -6.14
CA ASN A 68 -5.60 -17.14 -5.76
C ASN A 68 -5.73 -16.52 -4.36
N VAL A 69 -4.93 -16.99 -3.39
CA VAL A 69 -4.90 -16.45 -2.03
C VAL A 69 -4.33 -15.04 -2.05
N ALA A 70 -3.16 -14.86 -2.68
CA ALA A 70 -2.52 -13.56 -2.82
C ALA A 70 -3.42 -12.53 -3.52
N PHE A 71 -4.17 -12.95 -4.54
CA PHE A 71 -5.10 -12.09 -5.26
C PHE A 71 -6.28 -11.63 -4.39
N ASN A 72 -6.87 -12.54 -3.62
CA ASN A 72 -7.94 -12.18 -2.69
C ASN A 72 -7.43 -11.22 -1.60
N ASP A 73 -6.26 -11.50 -1.02
CA ASP A 73 -5.63 -10.62 -0.03
C ASP A 73 -5.33 -9.23 -0.63
N CYS A 74 -4.87 -9.17 -1.88
CA CYS A 74 -4.61 -7.91 -2.59
C CYS A 74 -5.90 -7.12 -2.87
N LEU A 75 -7.01 -7.79 -3.17
CA LEU A 75 -8.31 -7.13 -3.33
C LEU A 75 -8.75 -6.46 -2.02
N GLU A 76 -8.66 -7.19 -0.90
CA GLU A 76 -8.97 -6.63 0.42
C GLU A 76 -8.02 -5.48 0.80
N LEU A 77 -6.74 -5.60 0.45
CA LEU A 77 -5.73 -4.56 0.68
C LEU A 77 -6.05 -3.28 -0.10
N ILE A 78 -6.44 -3.41 -1.37
CA ILE A 78 -6.82 -2.28 -2.21
C ILE A 78 -8.02 -1.55 -1.61
N VAL A 79 -9.06 -2.28 -1.17
CA VAL A 79 -10.22 -1.67 -0.52
C VAL A 79 -9.80 -0.86 0.70
N LYS A 80 -8.93 -1.42 1.57
CA LYS A 80 -8.40 -0.69 2.74
C LYS A 80 -7.63 0.58 2.34
N TRP A 81 -6.87 0.53 1.24
CA TRP A 81 -6.16 1.70 0.73
C TRP A 81 -7.09 2.76 0.14
N GLU A 82 -8.18 2.36 -0.53
CA GLU A 82 -9.23 3.26 -1.01
C GLU A 82 -9.98 3.92 0.15
N GLU A 83 -10.41 3.14 1.15
CA GLU A 83 -11.09 3.62 2.35
C GLU A 83 -10.22 4.58 3.17
N ALA A 84 -8.92 4.27 3.28
CA ALA A 84 -7.96 5.16 3.91
C ALA A 84 -7.71 6.43 3.08
N GLY A 85 -8.04 6.39 1.78
CA GLY A 85 -7.92 7.51 0.85
C GLY A 85 -6.52 7.75 0.33
N ILE A 86 -5.65 6.74 0.37
CA ILE A 86 -4.21 6.85 0.00
C ILE A 86 -3.92 6.46 -1.45
N ILE A 87 -4.89 5.89 -2.16
CA ILE A 87 -4.83 5.61 -3.60
C ILE A 87 -5.96 6.30 -4.35
N GLU A 88 -5.78 6.45 -5.66
CA GLU A 88 -6.76 7.00 -6.61
C GLU A 88 -6.85 6.10 -7.84
N GLN A 89 -7.98 6.15 -8.56
CA GLN A 89 -8.21 5.34 -9.76
C GLN A 89 -7.45 5.86 -10.97
#